data_AF-A0A2J5PB95-F1
#
_entry.id   AF-A0A2J5PB95-F1
#
_cell.length_a   1.000
_cell.length_b   1.000
_cell.length_c   1.000
_cell.angle_alpha   90.00
_cell.angle_beta   90.00
_cell.angle_gamma   90.00
#
_symmetry.space_group_name_H-M   'P 1'
#
loop_
_entity.id
_entity.type
_entity.pdbx_description
1 polymer ?
#
loop_
_entity_poly.entity_id
_entity_poly.type
_entity_poly.pdbx_seq_one_letter_code
_entity_poly.pdbx_strand_id
1 'polypeptide(L)' 'MRSQPGEFLLPSLHYSPCTVAATMKFVSFNINGLRARPHQLAAIIDKHQPDVIGLQET' A
#
# COMPACT_ATOMS: atom_id res chain seq x y z
N MET A 1 -8.93 -29.85 51.21
CA MET A 1 -9.56 -29.02 50.15
C MET A 1 -8.46 -28.34 49.37
N ARG A 2 -8.14 -28.83 48.17
CA ARG A 2 -7.07 -28.27 47.32
C ARG A 2 -7.70 -27.19 46.44
N SER A 3 -7.30 -25.94 46.66
CA SER A 3 -7.67 -24.78 45.88
C SER A 3 -7.16 -24.96 44.45
N GLN A 4 -8.06 -25.05 43.47
CA GLN A 4 -7.68 -25.00 42.07
C GLN A 4 -7.28 -23.55 41.74
N PRO A 5 -6.07 -23.28 41.20
CA PRO A 5 -5.77 -21.96 40.68
C PRO A 5 -6.60 -21.75 39.41
N GLY A 6 -7.38 -20.66 39.38
CA GLY A 6 -8.24 -20.33 38.25
C GLY A 6 -7.46 -20.31 36.94
N GLU A 7 -7.90 -21.13 35.98
CA GLU A 7 -7.54 -20.98 34.58
C GLU A 7 -8.01 -19.60 34.13
N PHE A 8 -7.07 -18.66 34.11
CA PHE A 8 -7.26 -17.36 33.49
C PHE A 8 -7.38 -17.60 31.99
N LEU A 9 -8.63 -17.66 31.50
CA LEU A 9 -8.96 -17.71 30.08
C LEU A 9 -8.38 -16.46 29.39
N LEU A 10 -7.18 -16.61 28.81
CA LEU A 10 -6.68 -15.65 27.83
C LEU A 10 -7.53 -15.85 26.55
N PRO A 11 -8.25 -14.82 26.06
CA PRO A 11 -8.95 -14.91 24.80
C PRO A 11 -7.92 -15.19 23.70
N SER A 12 -8.19 -16.21 22.89
CA SER A 12 -7.38 -16.64 21.77
C SER A 12 -7.13 -15.45 20.84
N LEU A 13 -5.94 -14.86 20.90
CA LEU A 13 -5.46 -13.92 19.89
C LEU A 13 -5.33 -14.71 18.58
N HIS A 14 -6.38 -14.70 17.77
CA HIS A 14 -6.30 -15.08 16.36
C HIS A 14 -5.39 -14.07 15.67
N TYR A 15 -4.09 -14.35 15.67
CA TYR A 15 -3.15 -13.59 14.85
C TYR A 15 -3.39 -14.00 13.40
N SER A 16 -4.14 -13.18 12.67
CA SER A 16 -4.31 -13.33 11.22
C SER A 16 -2.91 -13.36 10.57
N PRO A 17 -2.58 -14.41 9.80
CA PRO A 17 -1.28 -14.48 9.19
C PRO A 17 -1.19 -13.45 8.06
N CYS A 18 -0.03 -12.80 8.00
CA CYS A 18 0.48 -12.10 6.85
C CYS A 18 -0.26 -10.80 6.50
N THR A 19 0.11 -9.72 7.20
CA THR A 19 0.14 -8.40 6.56
C THR A 19 1.06 -8.52 5.34
N VAL A 20 0.47 -8.63 4.16
CA VAL A 20 1.21 -8.52 2.90
C VAL A 20 1.91 -7.17 2.95
N ALA A 21 3.24 -7.16 2.96
CA ALA A 21 4.00 -5.93 2.88
C ALA A 21 3.66 -5.25 1.54
N ALA A 22 2.77 -4.27 1.56
CA ALA A 22 2.46 -3.47 0.40
C ALA A 22 3.72 -2.69 0.02
N THR A 23 4.33 -3.06 -1.11
CA THR A 23 5.49 -2.35 -1.65
C THR A 23 5.02 -1.08 -2.33
N MET A 24 5.22 0.08 -1.67
CA MET A 24 4.91 1.37 -2.28
C MET A 24 5.78 1.60 -3.53
N LYS A 25 5.14 2.10 -4.59
CA LYS A 25 5.74 2.38 -5.89
C LYS A 25 5.69 3.88 -6.20
N PHE A 26 6.86 4.45 -6.44
CA PHE A 26 7.03 5.83 -6.84
C PHE A 26 7.50 5.91 -8.29
N VAL A 27 6.90 6.79 -9.09
CA VAL A 27 7.29 7.03 -10.48
C VAL A 27 7.52 8.52 -10.68
N SER A 28 8.58 8.90 -11.39
CA SER A 28 8.77 10.29 -11.86
C SER A 28 8.70 10.33 -13.37
N PHE A 29 7.96 11.29 -13.91
CA PHE A 29 7.74 11.43 -15.33
C PHE A 29 7.87 12.89 -15.75
N ASN A 30 8.71 13.13 -16.77
CA ASN A 30 8.88 14.43 -17.37
C ASN A 30 7.82 14.65 -18.45
N ILE A 31 7.02 15.70 -18.31
CA ILE A 31 5.94 16.01 -19.24
C ILE A 31 6.36 16.97 -20.37
N ASN A 32 7.60 17.49 -20.38
CA ASN A 32 8.16 18.34 -21.44
C ASN A 32 7.21 19.50 -21.88
N GLY A 33 6.52 20.16 -20.95
CA GLY A 33 5.55 21.23 -21.27
C GLY A 33 4.34 20.77 -22.10
N LEU A 34 4.12 19.45 -22.27
CA LEU A 34 2.89 18.91 -22.83
C LEU A 34 1.77 19.29 -21.87
N ARG A 35 0.95 20.30 -22.24
CA ARG A 35 -0.38 20.52 -21.65
C ARG A 35 -1.00 19.16 -21.44
N ALA A 36 -1.08 18.73 -20.19
CA ALA A 36 -1.16 17.33 -19.80
C ALA A 36 -2.07 16.59 -20.79
N ARG A 37 -1.53 15.61 -21.51
CA ARG A 37 -2.33 14.71 -22.34
C ARG A 37 -2.83 13.64 -21.38
N PRO A 38 -4.00 13.79 -20.73
CA PRO A 38 -4.46 12.87 -19.69
C PRO A 38 -4.43 11.42 -20.16
N HIS A 39 -4.58 11.16 -21.46
CA HIS A 39 -4.48 9.83 -22.07
C HIS A 39 -3.10 9.18 -21.90
N GLN A 40 -2.01 9.95 -22.06
CA GLN A 40 -0.65 9.44 -21.88
C GLN A 40 -0.35 9.19 -20.40
N LEU A 41 -0.81 10.09 -19.54
CA LEU A 41 -0.69 9.91 -18.10
C LEU A 41 -1.47 8.67 -17.64
N ALA A 42 -2.68 8.45 -18.17
CA ALA A 42 -3.47 7.25 -17.91
C ALA A 42 -2.73 5.97 -18.33
N ALA A 43 -2.10 5.95 -19.51
CA ALA A 43 -1.30 4.81 -19.94
C ALA A 43 -0.11 4.50 -19.00
N ILE A 44 0.50 5.51 -18.41
CA ILE A 44 1.57 5.34 -17.41
C ILE A 44 1.01 4.77 -16.10
N ILE A 45 -0.13 5.29 -15.64
CA ILE A 45 -0.81 4.81 -14.43
C ILE A 45 -1.23 3.34 -14.61
N ASP A 46 -1.87 3.01 -15.73
CA ASP A 46 -2.34 1.64 -16.02
C ASP A 46 -1.19 0.64 -16.06
N LYS A 47 -0.05 1.04 -16.64
CA LYS A 47 1.11 0.15 -16.81
C LYS A 47 1.90 -0.06 -15.52
N HIS A 48 2.07 0.98 -14.71
CA HIS A 48 3.00 0.94 -13.57
C HIS A 48 2.30 0.81 -12.21
N GLN A 49 1.02 1.20 -12.14
CA GLN A 49 0.24 1.28 -10.90
C GLN A 49 1.03 1.92 -9.75
N PRO A 50 1.55 3.15 -9.92
CA PRO A 50 2.28 3.82 -8.86
C PRO A 50 1.32 4.32 -7.77
N ASP A 51 1.77 4.28 -6.52
CA ASP A 51 1.08 4.94 -5.39
C ASP A 51 1.25 6.46 -5.45
N VAL A 52 2.40 6.92 -5.97
CA VAL A 52 2.72 8.34 -6.12
C VAL A 52 3.43 8.58 -7.45
N ILE A 53 3.00 9.61 -8.18
CA ILE A 53 3.63 10.07 -9.42
C ILE A 53 4.07 11.53 -9.31
N GLY A 54 5.35 11.79 -9.58
CA GLY A 54 5.91 13.14 -9.67
C GLY A 54 6.02 13.60 -11.11
N LEU A 55 5.44 14.76 -11.43
CA LEU A 55 5.51 15.38 -12.76
C LEU A 55 6.55 16.50 -12.79
N GLN A 56 7.32 16.60 -13.86
CA GLN A 56 8.36 17.63 -14.08
C GLN A 56 8.10 18.41 -15.37
N GLU A 57 8.60 19.64 -15.46
CA GLU A 57 8.43 20.53 -16.64
C GLU A 57 6.97 20.86 -16.96
N THR A 58 6.21 21.35 -15.96
CA THR A 58 4.81 21.83 -16.09
C THR A 58 4.64 23.08 -16.94
#